data_AF-A0A3D9R1A4-F1
#
_entry.id   AF-A0A3D9R1A4-F1
#
_cell.length_a   1.000
_cell.length_b   1.000
_cell.length_c   1.000
_cell.angle_alpha   90.00
_cell.angle_beta   90.00
_cell.angle_gamma   90.00
#
_symmetry.space_group_name_H-M   'P 1'
#
loop_
_entity.id
_entity.type
_entity.pdbx_description
1 polymer ?
#
loop_
_entity_poly.entity_id
_entity_poly.type
_entity_poly.pdbx_seq_one_letter_code
_entity_poly.pdbx_strand_id
1 'polypeptide(L)' 'MNTYANSLKQKLTSLIQEMSAAPALYVKNPEKDFTRKKKLPFETVMQLLISMGGNSLYKELLE' A
#
# COMPACT_ATOMS: atom_id res chain seq x y z
N MET A 1 -18.39 0.39 -18.65
CA MET A 1 -17.52 -0.06 -17.53
C MET A 1 -16.19 -0.49 -18.13
N ASN A 2 -15.06 0.11 -17.73
CA ASN A 2 -13.75 -0.16 -18.35
C ASN A 2 -13.17 -1.47 -17.78
N THR A 3 -13.36 -2.58 -18.48
CA THR A 3 -12.96 -3.94 -18.05
C THR A 3 -11.46 -4.06 -17.85
N TYR A 4 -10.67 -3.44 -18.72
CA TYR A 4 -9.22 -3.41 -18.60
C TYR A 4 -8.77 -2.67 -17.33
N ALA A 5 -9.31 -1.47 -17.09
CA ALA A 5 -8.98 -0.71 -15.88
C ALA A 5 -9.34 -1.47 -14.59
N ASN A 6 -10.46 -2.19 -14.58
CA ASN A 6 -10.85 -3.02 -13.45
C ASN A 6 -9.90 -4.20 -13.23
N SER A 7 -9.50 -4.89 -14.31
CA SER A 7 -8.54 -5.99 -14.24
C SER A 7 -7.16 -5.51 -13.74
N LEU A 8 -6.71 -4.36 -14.22
CA LEU A 8 -5.46 -3.75 -13.79
C LEU A 8 -5.49 -3.39 -12.29
N LYS A 9 -6.59 -2.78 -11.83
CA LYS A 9 -6.78 -2.46 -10.41
C LYS A 9 -6.79 -3.72 -9.55
N GLN A 10 -7.48 -4.78 -9.97
CA GLN A 10 -7.48 -6.07 -9.26
C GLN A 10 -6.09 -6.68 -9.18
N LYS A 11 -5.33 -6.66 -10.28
CA LYS A 11 -3.96 -7.18 -10.30
C LYS A 11 -3.06 -6.40 -9.35
N LEU A 12 -3.16 -5.07 -9.35
CA LEU A 12 -2.41 -4.22 -8.42
C LEU A 12 -2.76 -4.54 -6.95
N THR A 13 -4.05 -4.62 -6.61
CA THR A 13 -4.48 -4.95 -5.25
C THR A 13 -3.98 -6.33 -4.81
N SER A 14 -4.05 -7.33 -5.69
CA SER A 14 -3.55 -8.68 -5.41
C SER A 14 -2.05 -8.69 -5.14
N LEU A 15 -1.26 -7.92 -5.89
CA LEU A 15 0.18 -7.80 -5.66
C LEU A 15 0.48 -7.14 -4.30
N ILE A 16 -0.26 -6.09 -3.94
CA ILE A 16 -0.09 -5.44 -2.63
C ILE A 16 -0.40 -6.40 -1.48
N GLN A 17 -1.44 -7.23 -1.62
CA GLN A 17 -1.79 -8.26 -0.63
C GLN A 17 -0.71 -9.34 -0.51
N GLU A 18 -0.16 -9.79 -1.63
CA GLU A 18 0.97 -10.73 -1.65
C GLU A 18 2.20 -10.14 -0.95
N MET A 19 2.52 -8.87 -1.20
CA MET A 19 3.60 -8.16 -0.51
C MET A 19 3.33 -8.02 0.99
N SER A 20 2.09 -7.75 1.38
CA SER A 20 1.64 -7.62 2.76
C SER A 20 1.75 -8.94 3.55
N ALA A 21 1.61 -10.08 2.88
CA ALA A 21 1.81 -11.39 3.48
C ALA A 21 3.29 -11.71 3.79
N ALA A 22 4.23 -11.12 3.05
CA ALA A 22 5.66 -11.33 3.23
C ALA A 22 6.47 -10.01 3.12
N PRO A 23 6.22 -9.01 3.99
CA PRO A 23 6.77 -7.67 3.85
C PRO A 23 8.29 -7.65 4.00
N ALA A 24 8.86 -8.61 4.73
CA ALA A 24 10.30 -8.79 4.91
C ALA A 24 11.10 -8.86 3.60
N LEU A 25 10.48 -9.30 2.49
CA LEU A 25 11.12 -9.37 1.17
C LEU A 25 11.25 -8.00 0.48
N TYR A 26 10.51 -6.99 0.97
CA TYR A 26 10.31 -5.71 0.28
C TYR A 26 10.75 -4.49 1.09
N VAL A 27 11.18 -4.70 2.34
CA VAL A 27 11.54 -3.63 3.28
C VAL A 27 13.02 -3.68 3.63
N LYS A 28 13.60 -2.52 3.97
CA LYS A 28 15.03 -2.41 4.27
C LYS A 28 15.40 -3.03 5.63
N ASN A 29 14.51 -2.94 6.62
CA ASN A 29 14.73 -3.49 7.96
C ASN A 29 13.58 -4.44 8.36
N PRO A 30 13.60 -5.70 7.91
CA PRO A 30 12.52 -6.67 8.13
C PRO A 30 12.09 -6.87 9.59
N GLU A 31 12.99 -6.66 10.54
CA GLU A 31 12.69 -6.80 11.97
C GLU A 31 11.93 -5.60 12.57
N LYS A 32 11.97 -4.45 11.90
CA LYS A 32 11.43 -3.17 12.42
C LYS A 32 10.29 -2.60 11.55
N ASP A 33 10.43 -2.72 10.24
CA ASP A 33 9.51 -2.14 9.27
C ASP A 33 8.23 -2.99 9.23
N PHE A 34 7.08 -2.36 9.46
CA PHE A 34 5.75 -3.00 9.48
C PHE A 34 5.57 -4.20 10.44
N THR A 35 6.51 -4.46 11.36
CA THR A 35 6.39 -5.53 12.37
C THR A 35 5.54 -5.16 13.59
N ARG A 36 5.39 -3.86 13.87
CA ARG A 36 4.56 -3.35 14.97
C ARG A 36 3.12 -3.18 14.51
N LYS A 37 2.13 -3.34 15.41
CA LYS A 37 0.74 -2.97 15.13
C LYS A 37 0.65 -1.46 14.89
N LYS A 38 0.58 -1.05 13.61
CA LYS A 38 0.46 0.35 13.19
C LYS A 38 -1.01 0.74 13.02
N LYS A 39 -1.29 2.05 13.14
CA LYS A 39 -2.62 2.60 12.80
C LYS A 39 -2.94 2.47 11.30
N LEU A 40 -1.91 2.53 10.46
CA LEU A 40 -2.00 2.31 9.02
C LEU A 40 -1.28 1.00 8.67
N PRO A 41 -2.01 -0.03 8.24
CA PRO A 41 -1.45 -1.27 7.73
C PRO A 41 -0.60 -1.06 6.47
N PHE A 42 0.25 -2.03 6.15
CA PHE A 42 1.09 -2.03 4.95
C PHE A 42 0.28 -1.74 3.68
N GLU A 43 -0.83 -2.47 3.48
CA GLU A 43 -1.69 -2.31 2.29
C GLU A 43 -2.24 -0.89 2.18
N THR A 44 -2.70 -0.32 3.29
CA THR A 44 -3.24 1.04 3.32
C THR A 44 -2.16 2.06 2.96
N VAL A 45 -0.94 1.91 3.48
CA VAL A 45 0.17 2.80 3.13
C VAL A 45 0.50 2.70 1.64
N MET A 46 0.59 1.50 1.09
CA MET A 46 0.87 1.30 -0.34
C MET A 46 -0.22 1.90 -1.24
N GLN A 47 -1.49 1.68 -0.89
CA GLN A 47 -2.61 2.28 -1.62
C GLN A 47 -2.53 3.81 -1.59
N LEU A 48 -2.26 4.41 -0.42
CA LEU A 48 -2.11 5.86 -0.28
C LEU A 48 -0.95 6.40 -1.12
N LEU A 49 0.22 5.75 -1.08
CA LEU A 49 1.40 6.19 -1.84
C LEU A 49 1.17 6.15 -3.36
N ILE A 50 0.36 5.21 -3.85
CA ILE A 50 0.07 5.07 -5.28
C ILE A 50 -1.03 6.05 -5.72
N SER A 51 -1.99 6.37 -4.84
CA SER A 51 -3.12 7.25 -5.17
C SER A 51 -2.89 8.72 -4.83
N MET A 52 -1.91 9.05 -3.98
CA MET A 52 -1.69 10.42 -3.52
C MET A 52 -1.28 11.36 -4.65
N GLY A 53 -1.70 12.62 -4.54
CA GLY A 53 -1.38 13.68 -5.50
C GLY A 53 0.03 14.26 -5.35
N GLY A 54 0.90 13.62 -4.56
CA GLY A 54 2.26 14.09 -4.27
C GLY A 54 2.36 14.99 -3.03
N ASN A 55 1.32 15.11 -2.21
CA ASN A 55 1.42 15.78 -0.92
C ASN A 55 1.98 14.85 0.16
N SER A 56 2.15 15.39 1.37
CA SER A 56 2.46 14.57 2.54
C SER A 56 1.25 13.72 2.96
N LEU A 57 1.51 12.57 3.57
CA LEU A 57 0.47 11.69 4.13
C LEU A 57 -0.50 12.42 5.07
N TYR A 58 0.00 13.40 5.82
CA TYR A 58 -0.84 14.19 6.72
C TYR A 58 -1.89 14.98 5.94
N LYS A 59 -1.48 15.64 4.85
CA LYS A 59 -2.36 16.45 4.02
C LYS A 59 -3.37 15.60 3.27
N GLU A 60 -2.92 14.48 2.68
CA GLU A 60 -3.78 13.53 1.96
C GLU A 60 -4.83 12.82 2.85
N LEU A 61 -4.63 12.77 4.17
CA LEU A 61 -5.57 12.15 5.12
C LEU A 61 -6.58 13.13 5.74
N LEU A 62 -6.35 14.43 5.60
CA LEU A 62 -7.18 15.48 6.17
C LEU A 62 -8.05 16.22 5.15
N GLU A 63 -7.65 16.16 3.88
CA GLU A 63 -8.47 16.55 2.73
C GLU A 63 -9.47 15.43 2.37
#